data_AF-A0A3C0QC15-F1
#
_entry.id   AF-A0A3C0QC15-F1
#
_cell.length_a   1.000
_cell.length_b   1.000
_cell.length_c   1.000
_cell.angle_alpha   90.00
_cell.angle_beta   90.00
_cell.angle_gamma   90.00
#
_symmetry.space_group_name_H-M   'P 1'
#
loop_
_entity.id
_entity.type
_entity.pdbx_description
1 polymer ?
#
loop_
_entity_poly.entity_id
_entity_poly.type
_entity_poly.pdbx_seq_one_letter_code
_entity_poly.pdbx_strand_id
1 'polypeptide(L)'
;MNLLNIVSVAAMLLLGLLLVIFMVLLSVAIVFNTRTGMKYRQGLAKQLDRLRLGKMLTALGIDTDSYLSIERATDIRKQMERCTACTNTGECDSRLAEGAVDADSIDYCNNEASLQKFAERLKDQEPVELRQS
;
A
#
# COMPACT_ATOMS: atom_id res chain seq x y z
N MET A 1 -29.49 -3.07 53.67
CA MET A 1 -28.63 -2.37 52.69
C MET A 1 -29.25 -1.00 52.46
N ASN A 2 -28.54 0.09 52.77
CA ASN A 2 -29.15 1.43 52.70
C ASN A 2 -29.24 1.91 51.25
N LEU A 3 -30.18 2.83 50.98
CA LEU A 3 -30.47 3.34 49.62
C LEU A 3 -29.20 3.82 48.88
N LEU A 4 -28.28 4.52 49.57
CA LEU A 4 -27.01 4.97 49.01
C LEU A 4 -26.11 3.83 48.48
N ASN A 5 -26.08 2.69 49.17
CA ASN A 5 -25.25 1.55 48.76
C ASN A 5 -25.83 0.89 47.51
N ILE A 6 -27.16 0.81 47.39
CA ILE A 6 -27.83 0.27 46.22
C ILE A 6 -27.55 1.15 45.00
N VAL A 7 -27.67 2.48 45.14
CA VAL A 7 -27.37 3.44 44.07
C VAL A 7 -25.91 3.37 43.64
N SER A 8 -24.97 3.29 44.58
CA SER A 8 -23.54 3.19 44.29
C SER A 8 -23.18 1.89 43.54
N VAL A 9 -23.73 0.75 43.97
CA VAL A 9 -23.52 -0.53 43.28
C VAL A 9 -24.13 -0.51 41.88
N ALA A 10 -25.34 0.03 41.72
CA ALA A 10 -25.97 0.18 40.41
C ALA A 10 -25.15 1.07 39.47
N ALA A 11 -24.60 2.19 39.97
CA ALA A 11 -23.75 3.09 39.21
C ALA A 11 -22.43 2.41 38.77
N MET A 12 -21.79 1.65 39.66
CA MET A 12 -20.56 0.90 39.33
C MET A 12 -20.82 -0.18 38.27
N LEU A 13 -21.95 -0.91 38.37
CA LEU A 13 -22.32 -1.91 37.38
C LEU A 13 -22.61 -1.27 36.02
N LEU A 14 -23.32 -0.14 36.00
CA LEU A 14 -23.58 0.59 34.77
C LEU A 14 -22.28 1.11 34.13
N LEU A 15 -21.38 1.69 34.93
CA LEU A 15 -20.09 2.18 34.44
C LEU A 15 -19.22 1.02 33.91
N GLY A 16 -19.16 -0.10 34.63
CA GLY A 16 -18.45 -1.29 34.19
C GLY A 16 -19.00 -1.82 32.86
N LEU A 17 -20.33 -1.87 32.71
CA LEU A 17 -20.97 -2.28 31.46
C LEU A 17 -20.62 -1.33 30.31
N LEU A 18 -20.67 -0.01 30.53
CA LEU A 18 -20.30 0.99 29.53
C LEU A 18 -18.84 0.85 29.08
N LEU A 19 -17.91 0.61 30.02
CA LEU A 19 -16.50 0.38 29.71
C LEU A 19 -16.29 -0.88 28.86
N VAL A 20 -16.98 -1.98 29.19
CA VAL A 20 -16.92 -3.21 28.39
C VAL A 20 -17.45 -2.96 26.97
N ILE A 21 -18.60 -2.28 26.84
CA ILE A 21 -19.16 -1.92 25.53
C ILE A 21 -18.17 -1.08 24.74
N PHE A 22 -17.59 -0.05 25.37
CA PHE A 22 -16.62 0.83 24.72
C PHE A 22 -15.37 0.06 24.24
N MET A 23 -14.82 -0.83 25.06
CA MET A 23 -13.67 -1.67 24.69
C MET A 23 -13.98 -2.58 23.49
N VAL A 24 -15.18 -3.17 23.45
CA VAL A 24 -15.62 -4.00 22.33
C VAL A 24 -15.74 -3.16 21.06
N LEU A 25 -16.40 -2.00 21.13
CA LEU A 25 -16.58 -1.10 19.97
C LEU A 25 -15.24 -0.62 19.41
N LEU A 26 -14.30 -0.22 20.27
CA LEU A 26 -12.96 0.16 19.83
C LEU A 26 -12.22 -0.98 19.13
N SER A 27 -12.25 -2.18 19.72
CA SER A 27 -11.61 -3.36 19.14
C SER A 27 -12.18 -3.68 17.76
N VAL A 28 -13.50 -3.63 17.61
CA VAL A 28 -14.18 -3.83 16.33
C VAL A 28 -13.78 -2.76 15.32
N ALA A 29 -13.76 -1.48 15.72
CA ALA A 29 -13.38 -0.37 14.84
C ALA A 29 -11.93 -0.50 14.34
N ILE A 30 -11.00 -0.86 15.22
CA ILE A 30 -9.59 -1.09 14.87
C ILE A 30 -9.48 -2.24 13.87
N VAL A 31 -10.09 -3.40 14.17
CA VAL A 31 -10.04 -4.58 13.29
C VAL A 31 -10.69 -4.30 11.93
N PHE A 32 -11.83 -3.60 11.91
CA PHE A 32 -12.52 -3.27 10.66
C PHE A 32 -11.70 -2.30 9.81
N ASN A 33 -11.10 -1.29 10.44
CA ASN A 33 -10.27 -0.30 9.75
C ASN A 33 -9.01 -0.94 9.16
N THR A 34 -8.30 -1.77 9.93
CA THR A 34 -7.09 -2.47 9.44
C THR A 34 -7.43 -3.49 8.34
N ARG A 35 -8.52 -4.25 8.50
CA ARG A 35 -8.99 -5.18 7.45
C ARG A 35 -9.36 -4.46 6.16
N THR A 36 -9.99 -3.29 6.25
CA THR A 36 -10.34 -2.48 5.08
C THR A 36 -9.08 -2.01 4.37
N GLY A 37 -8.09 -1.52 5.11
CA GLY A 37 -6.77 -1.16 4.55
C GLY A 37 -6.07 -2.32 3.84
N MET A 38 -6.06 -3.51 4.47
CA MET A 38 -5.45 -4.71 3.87
C MET A 38 -6.18 -5.15 2.59
N LYS A 39 -7.52 -5.24 2.63
CA LYS A 39 -8.31 -5.61 1.45
C LYS A 39 -8.11 -4.62 0.31
N TYR A 40 -7.98 -3.34 0.62
CA TYR A 40 -7.72 -2.30 -0.37
C TYR A 40 -6.35 -2.48 -1.03
N ARG A 41 -5.28 -2.70 -0.25
CA ARG A 41 -3.93 -2.98 -0.77
C ARG A 41 -3.90 -4.28 -1.60
N GLN A 42 -4.58 -5.33 -1.17
CA GLN A 42 -4.74 -6.56 -1.96
C GLN A 42 -5.46 -6.32 -3.29
N GLY A 43 -6.46 -5.44 -3.30
CA GLY A 43 -7.16 -5.02 -4.51
C GLY A 43 -6.23 -4.29 -5.49
N LEU A 44 -5.35 -3.42 -4.98
CA LEU A 44 -4.33 -2.76 -5.79
C LEU A 44 -3.33 -3.76 -6.36
N ALA A 45 -2.83 -4.70 -5.56
CA ALA A 45 -1.91 -5.73 -6.02
C ALA A 45 -2.46 -6.52 -7.22
N LYS A 46 -3.70 -7.01 -7.09
CA LYS A 46 -4.35 -7.79 -8.17
C LYS A 46 -4.57 -6.99 -9.45
N GLN A 47 -4.84 -5.69 -9.33
CA GLN A 47 -5.00 -4.85 -10.52
C GLN A 47 -3.63 -4.55 -11.14
N LEU A 48 -2.65 -4.20 -10.33
CA LEU A 48 -1.29 -3.89 -10.76
C LEU A 48 -0.65 -5.06 -11.52
N ASP A 49 -0.81 -6.29 -11.03
CA ASP A 49 -0.32 -7.53 -11.65
C ASP A 49 -0.90 -7.77 -13.06
N ARG A 50 -2.12 -7.27 -13.33
CA ARG A 50 -2.75 -7.35 -14.64
C ARG A 50 -2.34 -6.24 -15.59
N LEU A 51 -1.70 -5.18 -15.09
CA LEU A 51 -1.26 -4.04 -15.89
C LEU A 51 0.17 -4.24 -16.39
N ARG A 52 0.51 -3.58 -17.50
CA ARG A 52 1.91 -3.45 -17.97
C ARG A 52 2.81 -2.81 -16.93
N LEU A 53 2.25 -1.96 -16.06
CA LEU A 53 2.97 -1.36 -14.94
C LEU A 53 3.57 -2.41 -14.00
N GLY A 54 2.85 -3.49 -13.69
CA GLY A 54 3.39 -4.58 -12.87
C GLY A 54 4.61 -5.24 -13.51
N LYS A 55 4.53 -5.54 -14.81
CA LYS A 55 5.67 -6.08 -15.57
C LYS A 55 6.85 -5.11 -15.64
N MET A 56 6.57 -3.81 -15.80
CA MET A 56 7.60 -2.77 -15.80
C MET A 56 8.33 -2.68 -14.45
N LEU A 57 7.61 -2.75 -13.33
CA LEU A 57 8.24 -2.79 -12.01
C LEU A 57 9.22 -3.96 -11.92
N THR A 58 8.78 -5.16 -12.29
CA THR A 58 9.64 -6.35 -12.30
C THR A 58 10.85 -6.19 -13.24
N ALA A 59 10.64 -5.62 -14.44
CA ALA A 59 11.72 -5.39 -15.40
C ALA A 59 12.77 -4.37 -14.91
N LEU A 60 12.34 -3.41 -14.09
CA LEU A 60 13.22 -2.45 -13.41
C LEU A 60 13.88 -3.04 -12.15
N GLY A 61 13.65 -4.31 -11.83
CA GLY A 61 14.12 -4.94 -10.59
C GLY A 61 13.39 -4.48 -9.33
N ILE A 62 12.25 -3.78 -9.48
CA ILE A 62 11.43 -3.31 -8.37
C ILE A 62 10.46 -4.42 -7.96
N ASP A 63 10.60 -4.91 -6.74
CA ASP A 63 9.63 -5.83 -6.15
C ASP A 63 8.25 -5.15 -5.98
N THR A 64 7.21 -5.83 -6.43
CA THR A 64 5.84 -5.29 -6.45
C THR A 64 5.31 -5.10 -5.03
N ASP A 65 5.64 -5.99 -4.09
CA ASP A 65 5.19 -5.88 -2.71
C ASP A 65 5.88 -4.70 -1.98
N SER A 66 7.16 -4.50 -2.26
CA SER A 66 7.93 -3.34 -1.80
C SER A 66 7.36 -2.03 -2.36
N TYR A 67 7.03 -2.00 -3.65
CA TYR A 67 6.33 -0.87 -4.25
C TYR A 67 4.97 -0.60 -3.60
N LEU A 68 4.14 -1.63 -3.42
CA LEU A 68 2.81 -1.49 -2.82
C LEU A 68 2.85 -1.11 -1.34
N SER A 69 3.94 -1.40 -0.61
CA SER A 69 4.09 -1.05 0.80
C SER A 69 4.64 0.36 1.00
N ILE A 70 5.64 0.76 0.20
CA ILE A 70 6.30 2.06 0.30
C ILE A 70 5.44 3.17 -0.32
N GLU A 71 4.83 2.93 -1.48
CA GLU A 71 4.06 3.98 -2.16
C GLU A 71 2.70 4.24 -1.53
N ARG A 72 2.27 5.50 -1.62
CA ARG A 72 0.94 5.89 -1.15
C ARG A 72 -0.10 5.32 -2.10
N ALA A 73 -1.17 4.75 -1.53
CA ALA A 73 -2.18 4.08 -2.34
C ALA A 73 -2.86 5.00 -3.39
N THR A 74 -2.96 6.30 -3.10
CA THR A 74 -3.43 7.31 -4.06
C THR A 74 -2.47 7.52 -5.22
N ASP A 75 -1.16 7.44 -4.98
CA ASP A 75 -0.14 7.60 -6.02
C ASP A 75 -0.07 6.35 -6.89
N ILE A 76 -0.17 5.17 -6.28
CA ILE A 76 -0.29 3.89 -7.02
C ILE A 76 -1.48 3.94 -7.97
N ARG A 77 -2.65 4.39 -7.49
CA ARG A 77 -3.84 4.54 -8.35
C ARG A 77 -3.61 5.50 -9.52
N LYS A 78 -3.04 6.68 -9.26
CA LYS A 78 -2.71 7.65 -10.32
C LYS A 78 -1.75 7.04 -11.35
N GLN A 79 -0.74 6.30 -10.89
CA GLN A 79 0.21 5.61 -11.76
C GLN A 79 -0.47 4.54 -12.62
N MET A 80 -1.39 3.76 -12.04
CA MET A 80 -2.19 2.78 -12.78
C MET A 80 -3.13 3.44 -13.80
N GLU A 81 -3.77 4.55 -13.44
CA GLU A 81 -4.62 5.33 -14.34
C GLU A 81 -3.81 5.86 -15.54
N ARG A 82 -2.62 6.43 -15.30
CA ARG A 82 -1.70 6.86 -16.36
C ARG A 82 -1.21 5.70 -17.24
N CYS A 83 -0.92 4.55 -16.64
CA CYS A 83 -0.52 3.36 -17.39
C CYS A 83 -1.67 2.82 -18.26
N THR A 84 -2.89 2.82 -17.73
CA THR A 84 -4.08 2.35 -18.47
C THR A 84 -4.39 3.28 -19.64
N ALA A 85 -4.23 4.59 -19.45
CA ALA A 85 -4.43 5.59 -20.49
C ALA A 85 -3.25 5.74 -21.46
N CYS A 86 -2.16 4.99 -21.27
CA CYS A 86 -0.97 5.09 -22.11
C CYS A 86 -1.22 4.53 -23.51
N THR A 87 -0.84 5.30 -24.53
CA THR A 87 -0.96 4.90 -25.94
C THR A 87 0.27 4.16 -26.45
N ASN A 88 1.44 4.33 -25.82
CA ASN A 88 2.74 3.77 -26.23
C ASN A 88 2.88 2.28 -25.86
N THR A 89 1.80 1.52 -25.97
CA THR A 89 1.74 0.12 -25.52
C THR A 89 2.64 -0.81 -26.33
N GLY A 90 2.77 -0.59 -27.64
CA GLY A 90 3.61 -1.42 -28.52
C GLY A 90 5.10 -1.31 -28.19
N GLU A 91 5.61 -0.09 -28.02
CA GLU A 91 6.99 0.12 -27.60
C GLU A 91 7.24 -0.44 -26.19
N CYS A 92 6.32 -0.19 -25.25
CA CYS A 92 6.41 -0.74 -23.90
C CYS A 92 6.47 -2.27 -23.90
N ASP A 93 5.57 -2.94 -24.63
CA ASP A 93 5.56 -4.40 -24.72
C ASP A 93 6.83 -4.95 -25.40
N SER A 94 7.37 -4.25 -26.41
CA SER A 94 8.63 -4.62 -27.06
C SER A 94 9.81 -4.55 -26.10
N ARG A 95 9.97 -3.44 -25.37
CA ARG A 95 11.06 -3.23 -24.42
C ARG A 95 10.97 -4.22 -23.25
N LEU A 96 9.77 -4.49 -22.75
CA LEU A 96 9.57 -5.48 -21.69
C LEU A 96 9.86 -6.92 -22.14
N ALA A 97 9.76 -7.23 -23.44
CA ALA A 97 10.12 -8.54 -23.97
C ALA A 97 11.64 -8.79 -23.99
N GLU A 98 12.45 -7.72 -24.02
CA GLU A 98 13.91 -7.79 -23.95
C GLU A 98 14.42 -8.14 -22.54
N GLY A 99 13.58 -8.00 -21.52
CA GLY A 99 13.87 -8.41 -20.14
C GLY A 99 14.10 -7.21 -19.22
N ALA A 100 15.30 -7.12 -18.65
CA ALA A 100 15.64 -6.06 -17.70
C ALA A 100 15.68 -4.69 -18.41
N VAL A 101 15.11 -3.68 -17.76
CA VAL A 101 15.03 -2.31 -18.28
C VAL A 101 15.71 -1.37 -17.27
N ASP A 102 16.37 -0.32 -17.77
CA ASP A 102 16.96 0.71 -16.92
C ASP A 102 15.94 1.85 -16.67
N ALA A 103 15.89 2.36 -15.44
CA ALA A 103 15.01 3.45 -15.05
C ALA A 103 15.32 4.76 -15.80
N ASP A 104 16.55 4.91 -16.28
CA ASP A 104 16.98 6.08 -17.06
C ASP A 104 16.60 5.97 -18.56
N SER A 105 16.06 4.82 -18.99
CA SER A 105 15.73 4.54 -20.40
C SER A 105 14.25 4.19 -20.64
N ILE A 106 13.34 4.76 -19.83
CA ILE A 106 11.88 4.54 -19.93
C ILE A 106 11.11 5.80 -20.34
N ASP A 107 11.70 6.66 -21.18
CA ASP A 107 11.09 7.89 -21.72
C ASP A 107 9.76 7.65 -22.45
N TYR A 108 9.58 6.45 -23.00
CA TYR A 108 8.32 5.98 -23.60
C TYR A 108 7.19 5.73 -22.57
N CYS A 109 7.52 5.66 -21.27
CA CYS A 109 6.60 5.35 -20.19
C CYS A 109 6.00 6.61 -19.55
N ASN A 110 4.67 6.74 -19.57
CA ASN A 110 3.96 7.84 -18.88
C ASN A 110 4.17 7.88 -17.35
N ASN A 111 4.81 6.88 -16.76
CA ASN A 111 5.15 6.83 -15.34
C ASN A 111 6.65 7.03 -15.06
N GLU A 112 7.48 7.30 -16.08
CA GLU A 112 8.94 7.51 -15.98
C GLU A 112 9.34 8.28 -14.72
N ALA A 113 8.91 9.53 -14.59
CA ALA A 113 9.31 10.39 -13.48
C ALA A 113 8.92 9.83 -12.09
N SER A 114 7.84 9.05 -12.02
CA SER A 114 7.43 8.42 -10.76
C SER A 114 8.25 7.17 -10.45
N LEU A 115 8.64 6.41 -11.47
CA LEU A 115 9.43 5.20 -11.35
C LEU A 115 10.91 5.51 -11.06
N GLN A 116 11.49 6.51 -11.74
CA GLN A 116 12.84 7.01 -11.44
C GLN A 116 12.95 7.46 -9.98
N LYS A 117 12.02 8.31 -9.53
CA LYS A 117 11.97 8.77 -8.14
C LYS A 117 11.79 7.61 -7.14
N PHE A 118 11.06 6.57 -7.52
CA PHE A 118 10.90 5.39 -6.67
C PHE A 118 12.21 4.60 -6.57
N ALA A 119 12.88 4.37 -7.71
CA ALA A 119 14.16 3.68 -7.78
C ALA A 119 15.26 4.40 -6.98
N GLU A 120 15.31 5.73 -7.03
CA GLU A 120 16.22 6.54 -6.20
C GLU A 120 16.00 6.30 -4.70
N ARG A 121 14.73 6.32 -4.24
CA ARG A 121 14.42 6.09 -2.82
C ARG A 121 14.73 4.66 -2.36
N LEU A 122 14.63 3.66 -3.24
CA LEU A 122 15.06 2.30 -2.90
C LEU A 122 16.56 2.24 -2.65
N LYS A 123 17.36 2.87 -3.52
CA LYS A 123 18.82 2.94 -3.36
C LYS A 123 19.22 3.59 -2.04
N ASP A 124 18.45 4.58 -1.57
CA ASP A 124 18.67 5.27 -0.29
C ASP A 124 18.22 4.47 0.95
N GLN A 125 17.38 3.44 0.76
CA GLN A 125 16.86 2.59 1.83
C GLN A 125 17.63 1.25 1.98
N GLU A 126 18.54 0.94 1.06
CA GLU A 126 19.44 -0.21 1.20
C GLU A 126 20.44 -0.01 2.35
N PRO A 127 20.61 -1.00 3.24
CA PRO A 127 21.58 -0.92 4.34
C PRO A 127 23.01 -0.78 3.80
N VAL A 128 23.77 0.12 4.44
CA VAL A 128 25.12 0.57 4.05
C VAL A 128 26.12 -0.58 3.79
N GLU A 129 25.90 -1.77 4.36
CA GLU A 129 26.79 -2.94 4.26
C GLU A 129 26.84 -3.62 2.89
N LEU A 130 25.87 -3.40 1.99
CA LEU A 130 25.84 -4.01 0.65
C LEU A 130 26.33 -3.08 -0.48
N ARG A 131 26.62 -1.81 -0.18
CA ARG A 131 27.00 -0.80 -1.18
C ARG A 131 28.47 -0.89 -1.62
N GLN A 132 29.24 -1.87 -1.13
CA GLN A 132 30.71 -1.98 -1.34
C GLN A 132 31.22 -3.37 -1.74
N SER A 133 30.36 -4.32 -2.15
CA SER A 133 30.83 -5.63 -2.65
C SER A 133 30.73 -5.75 -4.16
#